data_AF-A0A8J7VDJ9-F1
#
_entry.id   AF-A0A8J7VDJ9-F1
#
_cell.length_a   1.000
_cell.length_b   1.000
_cell.length_c   1.000
_cell.angle_alpha   90.00
_cell.angle_beta   90.00
_cell.angle_gamma   90.00
#
_symmetry.space_group_name_H-M   'P 1'
#
loop_
_entity.id
_entity.type
_entity.pdbx_description
1 polymer ?
#
loop_
_entity_poly.entity_id
_entity_poly.type
_entity_poly.pdbx_seq_one_letter_code
_entity_poly.pdbx_strand_id
1 'polypeptide(L)'
;MKYSKALLFTVALAATSLTAVAQDTTTPPTTPPPGTGLGAEIRALMVEHRADMQALMEQRKALLAQLRAAAPEAREAIRTELRQLMREQQQQQRELAKAIRDAIRAQRDQRRQSPTG
;
A
#
# COMPACT_ATOMS: atom_id res chain seq x y z
N MET A 1 -18.03 -37.05 -9.66
CA MET A 1 -18.48 -37.14 -8.27
C MET A 1 -17.56 -38.07 -7.51
N LYS A 2 -16.92 -37.60 -6.42
CA LYS A 2 -16.58 -38.37 -5.22
C LYS A 2 -15.88 -37.44 -4.22
N TYR A 3 -16.43 -37.47 -3.00
CA TYR A 3 -16.01 -36.89 -1.73
C TYR A 3 -14.54 -37.23 -1.41
N SER A 4 -13.79 -36.49 -0.60
CA SER A 4 -13.85 -36.51 0.87
C SER A 4 -12.84 -35.50 1.41
N LYS A 5 -13.22 -34.54 2.26
CA LYS A 5 -13.09 -34.58 3.74
C LYS A 5 -11.69 -35.00 4.25
N ALA A 6 -10.98 -33.99 4.74
CA ALA A 6 -10.17 -33.94 5.97
C ALA A 6 -9.24 -35.11 6.31
N LEU A 7 -7.95 -34.80 6.52
CA LEU A 7 -7.21 -35.43 7.60
C LEU A 7 -6.22 -34.45 8.24
N LEU A 8 -6.38 -34.28 9.54
CA LEU A 8 -5.51 -33.60 10.49
C LEU A 8 -4.11 -34.23 10.50
N PHE A 9 -3.07 -33.42 10.69
CA PHE A 9 -1.83 -33.87 11.32
C PHE A 9 -1.32 -32.80 12.29
N THR A 10 -1.63 -33.02 13.57
CA THR A 10 -0.96 -32.41 14.74
C THR A 10 0.29 -33.22 15.08
N VAL A 11 1.47 -32.62 14.98
CA VAL A 11 2.74 -33.10 15.57
C VAL A 11 3.69 -31.89 15.60
N ALA A 12 4.53 -31.61 16.59
CA ALA A 12 4.63 -31.88 18.01
C ALA A 12 5.76 -30.94 18.48
N LEU A 13 5.63 -30.45 19.71
CA LEU A 13 6.65 -29.68 20.41
C LEU A 13 7.95 -30.50 20.52
N ALA A 14 9.07 -29.96 20.06
CA ALA A 14 10.40 -30.47 20.42
C ALA A 14 11.33 -29.28 20.67
N ALA A 15 11.44 -28.91 21.95
CA ALA A 15 12.53 -28.12 22.47
C ALA A 15 13.75 -29.03 22.62
N THR A 16 14.86 -28.73 21.96
CA THR A 16 16.17 -29.32 22.30
C THR A 16 17.31 -28.35 22.01
N SER A 17 18.00 -28.02 23.11
CA SER A 17 19.41 -27.59 23.27
C SER A 17 19.89 -26.30 22.59
N LEU A 18 19.92 -25.24 23.40
CA LEU A 18 20.92 -24.16 23.34
C LEU A 18 22.32 -24.76 23.12
N THR A 19 22.94 -24.45 21.99
CA THR A 19 24.40 -24.51 21.85
C THR A 19 24.88 -23.08 21.72
N ALA A 20 25.56 -22.60 22.75
CA ALA A 20 26.23 -21.32 22.75
C ALA A 20 27.33 -21.33 21.66
N VAL A 21 27.22 -20.44 20.68
CA VAL A 21 28.33 -20.02 19.83
C VAL A 21 28.59 -18.55 20.13
N ALA A 22 29.86 -18.31 20.46
CA ALA A 22 30.52 -17.04 20.74
C ALA A 22 29.89 -15.81 20.09
N GLN A 23 29.47 -14.84 20.92
CA GLN A 23 29.22 -13.47 20.48
C GLN A 23 30.55 -12.73 20.40
N ASP A 24 31.21 -12.86 19.26
CA ASP A 24 32.22 -11.89 18.84
C ASP A 24 31.89 -11.49 17.42
N THR A 25 31.03 -10.48 17.29
CA THR A 25 30.96 -9.59 16.14
C THR A 25 30.20 -8.36 16.59
N THR A 26 30.95 -7.31 16.89
CA THR A 26 30.56 -5.92 16.74
C THR A 26 29.69 -5.75 15.50
N THR A 27 28.38 -5.78 15.68
CA THR A 27 27.45 -5.35 14.63
C THR A 27 27.50 -3.83 14.69
N PRO A 28 28.09 -3.13 13.71
CA PRO A 28 27.95 -1.68 13.70
C PRO A 28 26.46 -1.38 13.59
N PRO A 29 25.94 -0.34 14.27
CA PRO A 29 24.60 0.11 13.99
C PRO A 29 24.53 0.45 12.50
N THR A 30 23.78 -0.34 11.73
CA THR A 30 23.44 -0.01 10.34
C THR A 30 22.58 1.24 10.40
N THR A 31 23.25 2.38 10.50
CA THR A 31 22.67 3.69 10.27
C THR A 31 22.24 3.66 8.81
N PRO A 32 20.93 3.81 8.48
CA PRO A 32 20.53 3.90 7.09
C PRO A 32 21.34 5.03 6.44
N PRO A 33 21.92 4.83 5.24
CA PRO A 33 22.82 5.80 4.63
C PRO A 33 22.14 7.18 4.59
N PRO A 34 22.80 8.25 5.06
CA PRO A 34 22.23 9.59 5.01
C PRO A 34 22.16 10.02 3.54
N GLY A 35 20.97 10.00 2.96
CA GLY A 35 20.76 10.44 1.56
C GLY A 35 19.58 9.84 0.79
N THR A 36 18.84 8.89 1.36
CA THR A 36 17.73 8.19 0.67
C THR A 36 16.33 8.70 1.06
N GLY A 37 16.20 10.00 1.31
CA GLY A 37 14.86 10.60 1.39
C GLY A 37 14.16 10.51 0.03
N LEU A 38 12.89 10.07 0.00
CA LEU A 38 12.03 10.26 -1.16
C LEU A 38 12.14 11.73 -1.60
N GLY A 39 12.35 11.99 -2.90
CA GLY A 39 12.48 13.34 -3.44
C GLY A 39 11.31 14.23 -3.01
N ALA A 40 11.52 15.55 -2.91
CA ALA A 40 10.49 16.50 -2.44
C ALA A 40 9.17 16.34 -3.22
N GLU A 41 9.26 16.11 -4.53
CA GLU A 41 8.13 15.82 -5.42
C GLU A 41 7.37 14.55 -5.03
N ILE A 42 8.07 13.44 -4.77
CA ILE A 42 7.44 12.18 -4.35
C ILE A 42 6.74 12.35 -2.99
N ARG A 43 7.35 13.11 -2.06
CA ARG A 43 6.72 13.41 -0.77
C ARG A 43 5.46 14.26 -0.93
N ALA A 44 5.46 15.26 -1.81
CA ALA A 44 4.29 16.06 -2.10
C ALA A 44 3.14 15.19 -2.66
N LEU A 45 3.44 14.34 -3.65
CA LEU A 45 2.46 13.38 -4.21
C LEU A 45 1.86 12.45 -3.13
N MET A 46 2.66 12.02 -2.16
CA MET A 46 2.17 11.19 -1.06
C MET A 46 1.25 11.93 -0.09
N VAL A 47 1.50 13.22 0.17
CA VAL A 47 0.66 14.04 1.06
C VAL A 47 -0.68 14.33 0.40
N GLU A 48 -0.65 14.78 -0.84
CA GLU A 48 -1.86 15.02 -1.65
C GLU A 48 -2.72 13.76 -1.72
N HIS A 49 -2.12 12.62 -2.06
CA HIS A 49 -2.84 11.36 -2.11
C HIS A 49 -3.45 10.92 -0.77
N ARG A 50 -2.80 11.21 0.35
CA ARG A 50 -3.37 10.91 1.67
C ARG A 50 -4.63 11.72 1.93
N ALA A 51 -4.64 13.00 1.55
CA ALA A 51 -5.82 13.86 1.69
C ALA A 51 -6.96 13.35 0.78
N ASP A 52 -6.66 13.02 -0.48
CA ASP A 52 -7.63 12.46 -1.42
C ASP A 52 -8.24 11.15 -0.91
N MET A 53 -7.40 10.27 -0.36
CA MET A 53 -7.85 9.00 0.21
C MET A 53 -8.74 9.19 1.43
N GLN A 54 -8.50 10.22 2.26
CA GLN A 54 -9.38 10.54 3.38
C GLN A 54 -10.75 11.00 2.88
N ALA A 55 -10.78 11.97 1.95
CA ALA A 55 -12.02 12.47 1.36
C ALA A 55 -12.83 11.35 0.69
N LEU A 56 -12.16 10.44 -0.03
CA LEU A 56 -12.78 9.29 -0.65
C LEU A 56 -13.40 8.34 0.37
N MET A 57 -12.70 8.06 1.46
CA MET A 57 -13.22 7.19 2.53
C MET A 57 -14.45 7.80 3.20
N GLU A 58 -14.48 9.13 3.37
CA GLU A 58 -15.65 9.84 3.89
C GLU A 58 -16.84 9.76 2.92
N GLN A 59 -16.61 10.03 1.63
CA GLN A 59 -17.64 9.88 0.59
C GLN A 59 -18.18 8.45 0.52
N ARG A 60 -17.30 7.45 0.55
CA ARG A 60 -17.70 6.04 0.58
C ARG A 60 -18.54 5.71 1.81
N LYS A 61 -18.15 6.19 3.00
CA LYS A 61 -18.94 6.00 4.23
C LYS A 61 -20.32 6.64 4.09
N ALA A 62 -20.40 7.85 3.56
CA ALA A 62 -21.67 8.55 3.33
C ALA A 62 -22.59 7.77 2.38
N LEU A 63 -22.07 7.32 1.23
CA LEU A 63 -22.84 6.51 0.27
C LEU A 63 -23.30 5.18 0.87
N LEU A 64 -22.47 4.52 1.68
CA LEU A 64 -22.88 3.28 2.36
C LEU A 64 -23.95 3.53 3.43
N ALA A 65 -23.88 4.65 4.15
CA ALA A 65 -24.93 5.05 5.09
C ALA A 65 -26.24 5.35 4.37
N GLN A 66 -26.19 6.08 3.25
CA GLN A 66 -27.34 6.34 2.39
C GLN A 66 -27.92 5.03 1.84
N LEU A 67 -27.09 4.10 1.35
CA LEU A 67 -27.53 2.81 0.85
C LEU A 67 -28.27 2.00 1.93
N ARG A 68 -27.82 2.08 3.18
CA ARG A 68 -28.47 1.42 4.32
C ARG A 68 -29.85 2.02 4.62
N ALA A 69 -30.01 3.33 4.47
CA ALA A 69 -31.25 4.06 4.71
C ALA A 69 -32.18 4.14 3.48
N ALA A 70 -31.69 3.81 2.29
CA ALA A 70 -32.39 4.03 1.03
C ALA A 70 -33.55 3.06 0.79
N ALA A 71 -34.64 3.62 0.25
CA ALA A 71 -35.75 2.89 -0.34
C ALA A 71 -35.28 2.05 -1.55
N PRO A 72 -35.98 0.95 -1.90
CA PRO A 72 -35.55 0.01 -2.94
C PRO A 72 -35.21 0.68 -4.28
N GLU A 73 -35.98 1.69 -4.67
CA GLU A 73 -35.85 2.42 -5.93
C GLU A 73 -34.58 3.28 -6.00
N ALA A 74 -34.12 3.82 -4.86
CA ALA A 74 -32.91 4.65 -4.80
C ALA A 74 -31.62 3.82 -4.64
N ARG A 75 -31.72 2.52 -4.28
CA ARG A 75 -30.55 1.67 -4.03
C ARG A 75 -29.71 1.44 -5.28
N GLU A 76 -30.33 1.35 -6.45
CA GLU A 76 -29.60 1.12 -7.70
C GLU A 76 -28.77 2.34 -8.10
N ALA A 77 -29.31 3.54 -7.93
CA ALA A 77 -28.59 4.78 -8.14
C ALA A 77 -27.37 4.87 -7.23
N ILE A 78 -27.54 4.67 -5.91
CA ILE A 78 -26.44 4.72 -4.93
C ILE A 78 -25.39 3.63 -5.20
N ARG A 79 -25.79 2.42 -5.61
CA ARG A 79 -24.84 1.37 -6.03
C ARG A 79 -24.06 1.74 -7.29
N THR A 80 -24.65 2.53 -8.18
CA THR A 80 -24.01 2.98 -9.41
C THR A 80 -22.99 4.06 -9.09
N GLU A 81 -23.34 5.02 -8.23
CA GLU A 81 -22.41 6.02 -7.68
C GLU A 81 -21.24 5.37 -6.94
N LEU A 82 -21.51 4.38 -6.08
CA LEU A 82 -20.45 3.66 -5.36
C LEU A 82 -19.48 2.97 -6.32
N ARG A 83 -20.00 2.31 -7.38
CA ARG A 83 -19.18 1.68 -8.42
C ARG A 83 -18.38 2.70 -9.22
N GLN A 84 -18.95 3.86 -9.50
CA GLN A 84 -18.26 4.94 -10.18
C GLN A 84 -17.11 5.49 -9.34
N LEU A 85 -17.36 5.79 -8.06
CA LEU A 85 -16.34 6.25 -7.12
C LEU A 85 -15.17 5.24 -7.01
N MET A 86 -15.46 3.94 -6.99
CA MET A 86 -14.41 2.92 -7.00
C MET A 86 -13.60 2.87 -8.32
N ARG A 87 -14.23 3.14 -9.46
CA ARG A 87 -13.52 3.20 -10.75
C ARG A 87 -12.61 4.43 -10.83
N GLU A 88 -13.11 5.58 -10.41
CA GLU A 88 -12.35 6.83 -10.32
C GLU A 88 -11.14 6.67 -9.40
N GLN A 89 -11.33 6.03 -8.23
CA GLN A 89 -10.23 5.66 -7.33
C GLN A 89 -9.15 4.84 -8.03
N GLN A 90 -9.56 3.78 -8.74
CA GLN A 90 -8.62 2.89 -9.39
C GLN A 90 -7.84 3.61 -10.49
N GLN A 91 -8.46 4.55 -11.19
CA GLN A 91 -7.80 5.38 -12.18
C GLN A 91 -6.80 6.34 -11.52
N GLN A 92 -7.20 7.07 -10.48
CA GLN A 92 -6.31 7.96 -9.73
C GLN A 92 -5.09 7.21 -9.18
N GLN A 93 -5.25 5.99 -8.67
CA GLN A 93 -4.13 5.16 -8.21
C GLN A 93 -3.16 4.80 -9.34
N ARG A 94 -3.65 4.53 -10.54
CA ARG A 94 -2.80 4.25 -11.72
C ARG A 94 -2.02 5.49 -12.14
N GLU A 95 -2.69 6.64 -12.15
CA GLU A 95 -2.08 7.93 -12.49
C GLU A 95 -1.00 8.32 -11.48
N LEU A 96 -1.26 8.15 -10.18
CA LEU A 96 -0.27 8.37 -9.14
C LEU A 96 0.92 7.41 -9.26
N ALA A 97 0.69 6.12 -9.50
CA ALA A 97 1.76 5.16 -9.70
C ALA A 97 2.65 5.52 -10.91
N LYS A 98 2.04 6.07 -11.96
CA LYS A 98 2.75 6.60 -13.12
C LYS A 98 3.56 7.84 -12.74
N ALA A 99 2.95 8.82 -12.06
CA ALA A 99 3.61 10.05 -11.63
C ALA A 99 4.83 9.77 -10.73
N ILE A 100 4.71 8.85 -9.77
CA ILE A 100 5.83 8.43 -8.92
C ILE A 100 6.95 7.80 -9.75
N ARG A 101 6.62 6.92 -10.70
CA ARG A 101 7.61 6.28 -11.58
C ARG A 101 8.34 7.30 -12.44
N ASP A 102 7.62 8.27 -12.98
CA ASP A 102 8.16 9.34 -13.81
C ASP A 102 9.07 10.27 -12.98
N ALA A 103 8.66 10.63 -11.75
CA ALA A 103 9.48 11.40 -10.82
C ALA A 103 10.78 10.67 -10.44
N ILE A 104 10.71 9.36 -10.15
CA ILE A 104 11.90 8.53 -9.88
C ILE A 104 12.83 8.50 -11.10
N ARG A 105 12.27 8.35 -12.30
CA ARG A 105 13.05 8.34 -13.55
C ARG A 105 13.74 9.69 -13.78
N ALA A 106 13.02 10.79 -13.64
CA ALA A 106 13.55 12.14 -13.77
C ALA A 106 14.69 12.39 -12.75
N GLN A 107 14.49 12.01 -11.48
CA GLN A 107 15.51 12.15 -10.45
C GLN A 107 16.76 11.33 -10.77
N ARG A 108 16.60 10.12 -11.32
CA ARG A 108 17.73 9.28 -11.75
C ARG A 108 18.47 9.89 -12.94
N ASP A 109 17.75 10.40 -13.92
CA ASP A 109 18.34 10.96 -15.14
C ASP A 109 19.09 12.27 -14.82
N GLN A 110 18.56 13.11 -13.93
CA GLN A 110 19.26 14.28 -13.36
C GLN A 110 20.57 13.88 -12.67
N ARG A 111 20.56 12.82 -11.85
CA ARG A 111 21.78 12.30 -11.21
C ARG A 111 22.81 11.78 -12.21
N ARG A 112 22.37 11.23 -13.34
CA ARG A 112 23.26 10.73 -14.42
C ARG A 112 23.83 11.86 -15.28
N GLN A 113 23.08 12.95 -15.46
CA GLN A 113 23.50 14.15 -16.20
C GLN A 113 24.31 15.13 -15.34
N SER A 114 24.40 14.87 -14.05
CA SER A 114 25.27 15.57 -13.11
C SER A 114 26.50 14.72 -12.76
N PRO A 115 27.33 14.25 -13.72
CA PRO A 115 28.68 13.86 -13.34
C PRO A 115 29.41 15.15 -12.98
N THR A 116 29.78 15.31 -11.71
CA THR A 116 30.99 16.08 -11.31
C THR A 116 32.08 15.85 -12.36
N GLY A 117 32.70 16.86 -12.98
CA GLY A 117 33.12 18.12 -12.38
C GLY A 117 34.40 17.84 -11.62
#